data_AF-A0A3Q9S6J0-F1
#
_entry.id   AF-A0A3Q9S6J0-F1
#
_cell.length_a   1.000
_cell.length_b   1.000
_cell.length_c   1.000
_cell.angle_alpha   90.00
_cell.angle_beta   90.00
_cell.angle_gamma   90.00
#
_symmetry.space_group_name_H-M   'P 1'
#
loop_
_entity.id
_entity.type
_entity.pdbx_description
1 polymer ?
#
loop_
_entity_poly.entity_id
_entity_poly.type
_entity_poly.pdbx_seq_one_letter_code
_entity_poly.pdbx_strand_id
1 'polypeptide(L)'
;MAGKKTLKKLTLKDLLNKELIKKATTAKFKDIEIKSLGGTVTFKRPSQDQITEVIDVMDINTNGDQSVKMGKIIPAMRQLIYDCCPIMHENDILEAYGCTDDPEAIVETWIPDMNEVDDIANQLIGKQNLKSSEVEGKVKNE
;
A
#
# COMPACT_ATOMS: atom_id res chain seq x y z
N MET A 1 -4.82 -12.33 -39.87
CA MET A 1 -6.24 -12.01 -39.59
C MET A 1 -6.36 -11.77 -38.09
N ALA A 2 -6.59 -10.53 -37.66
CA ALA A 2 -6.73 -10.19 -36.24
C ALA A 2 -8.14 -10.58 -35.76
N GLY A 3 -8.23 -11.55 -34.85
CA GLY A 3 -9.49 -11.98 -34.25
C GLY A 3 -10.14 -10.84 -33.46
N LYS A 4 -11.33 -10.41 -33.87
CA LYS A 4 -12.15 -9.45 -33.12
C LYS A 4 -12.50 -10.09 -31.77
N LYS A 5 -11.93 -9.55 -30.68
CA LYS A 5 -12.30 -9.89 -29.30
C LYS A 5 -13.76 -9.47 -29.10
N THR A 6 -14.69 -10.44 -29.07
CA THR A 6 -16.11 -10.17 -28.85
C THR A 6 -16.30 -9.72 -27.41
N LEU A 7 -16.74 -8.47 -27.23
CA LEU A 7 -17.10 -7.91 -25.93
C LEU A 7 -18.32 -8.67 -25.38
N LYS A 8 -18.10 -9.57 -24.44
CA LYS A 8 -19.16 -10.32 -23.77
C LYS A 8 -19.93 -9.38 -22.84
N LYS A 9 -21.26 -9.36 -22.96
CA LYS A 9 -22.13 -8.61 -22.05
C LYS A 9 -22.04 -9.23 -20.66
N LEU A 10 -21.52 -8.47 -19.70
CA LEU A 10 -21.42 -8.91 -18.30
C LEU A 10 -22.81 -9.18 -17.73
N THR A 11 -22.95 -10.24 -16.96
CA THR A 11 -24.20 -10.60 -16.26
C THR A 11 -24.07 -10.28 -14.78
N LEU A 12 -25.19 -10.12 -14.06
CA LEU A 12 -25.16 -9.87 -12.60
C LEU A 12 -24.36 -10.93 -11.84
N LYS A 13 -24.45 -12.21 -12.24
CA LYS A 13 -23.64 -13.30 -11.66
C LYS A 13 -22.13 -13.11 -11.89
N ASP A 14 -21.75 -12.59 -13.05
CA ASP A 14 -20.35 -12.30 -13.38
C ASP A 14 -19.79 -11.17 -12.50
N LEU A 15 -20.61 -10.13 -12.26
CA LEU A 15 -20.25 -9.02 -11.37
C LEU A 15 -20.14 -9.47 -9.90
N LEU A 16 -21.08 -10.28 -9.42
CA LEU A 16 -21.05 -10.83 -8.06
C LEU A 16 -19.87 -11.78 -7.84
N ASN A 17 -19.57 -12.64 -8.81
CA ASN A 17 -18.41 -13.52 -8.75
C ASN A 17 -17.10 -12.72 -8.73
N LYS A 18 -17.00 -11.62 -9.50
CA LYS A 18 -15.83 -10.75 -9.46
C LYS A 18 -15.63 -10.11 -8.08
N GLU A 19 -16.70 -9.69 -7.41
CA GLU A 19 -16.59 -9.14 -6.06
C GLU A 19 -16.14 -10.20 -5.03
N LEU A 20 -16.69 -11.42 -5.11
CA LEU A 20 -16.31 -12.52 -4.23
C LEU A 20 -14.85 -12.97 -4.46
N ILE A 21 -14.42 -13.07 -5.72
CA ILE A 21 -13.03 -13.37 -6.08
C ILE A 21 -12.10 -12.24 -5.61
N LYS A 22 -12.49 -10.98 -5.78
CA LYS A 22 -11.71 -9.84 -5.28
C LYS A 22 -11.59 -9.87 -3.74
N LYS A 23 -12.65 -10.24 -3.02
CA LYS A 23 -12.63 -10.40 -1.56
C LYS A 23 -11.81 -11.61 -1.09
N ALA A 24 -11.79 -12.70 -1.86
CA ALA A 24 -11.07 -13.93 -1.52
C ALA A 24 -9.57 -13.89 -1.89
N THR A 25 -9.20 -13.23 -2.98
CA THR A 25 -7.82 -13.18 -3.51
C THR A 25 -7.02 -12.00 -2.98
N THR A 26 -7.68 -10.97 -2.43
CA THR A 26 -6.94 -9.84 -1.84
C THR A 26 -6.40 -10.25 -0.48
N ALA A 27 -5.11 -10.61 -0.44
CA ALA A 27 -4.40 -10.82 0.82
C ALA A 27 -4.62 -9.59 1.72
N LYS A 28 -5.24 -9.81 2.90
CA LYS A 28 -5.50 -8.76 3.88
C LYS A 28 -4.22 -8.18 4.47
N PHE A 29 -3.13 -8.93 4.33
CA PHE A 29 -1.81 -8.61 4.85
C PHE A 29 -0.76 -8.82 3.76
N LYS A 30 0.30 -8.03 3.79
CA LYS A 30 1.45 -8.07 2.90
C LYS A 30 2.71 -7.85 3.73
N ASP A 31 3.67 -8.75 3.58
CA ASP A 31 4.99 -8.60 4.16
C ASP A 31 5.84 -7.66 3.29
N ILE A 32 6.44 -6.65 3.92
CA ILE A 32 7.29 -5.64 3.26
C ILE A 32 8.63 -5.56 4.00
N GLU A 33 9.71 -5.57 3.26
CA GLU A 33 11.07 -5.40 3.80
C GLU A 33 11.26 -3.96 4.30
N ILE A 34 11.72 -3.83 5.55
CA ILE A 34 12.23 -2.60 6.13
C ILE A 34 13.75 -2.75 6.23
N LYS A 35 14.46 -2.14 5.28
CA LYS A 35 15.92 -2.11 5.16
C LYS A 35 16.55 -1.48 6.40
N SER A 36 15.94 -0.43 6.94
CA SER A 36 16.42 0.24 8.16
C SER A 36 16.45 -0.70 9.38
N LEU A 37 15.60 -1.72 9.42
CA LEU A 37 15.56 -2.75 10.47
C LEU A 37 16.25 -4.06 10.06
N GLY A 38 16.65 -4.20 8.80
CA GLY A 38 17.23 -5.42 8.24
C GLY A 38 16.27 -6.61 8.24
N GLY A 39 14.96 -6.37 8.22
CA GLY A 39 13.94 -7.40 8.40
C GLY A 39 12.65 -7.14 7.62
N THR A 40 11.71 -8.06 7.69
CA THR A 40 10.40 -7.95 7.04
C THR A 40 9.30 -7.74 8.07
N VAL A 41 8.38 -6.82 7.80
CA VAL A 41 7.24 -6.51 8.66
C VAL A 41 5.94 -6.73 7.91
N THR A 42 4.95 -7.30 8.61
CA THR A 42 3.63 -7.57 8.05
C THR A 42 2.76 -6.33 8.14
N PHE A 43 2.29 -5.84 7.00
CA PHE A 43 1.37 -4.72 6.89
C PHE A 43 -0.03 -5.19 6.51
N LYS A 44 -1.06 -4.62 7.10
CA LYS A 44 -2.44 -4.75 6.65
C LYS A 44 -2.64 -3.93 5.39
N ARG A 45 -3.49 -4.42 4.49
CA ARG A 45 -3.87 -3.68 3.30
C ARG A 45 -4.63 -2.39 3.69
N PRO A 46 -4.26 -1.22 3.15
CA PRO A 46 -5.02 -0.01 3.39
C PRO A 46 -6.44 -0.08 2.84
N SER A 47 -7.36 0.64 3.46
CA SER A 47 -8.72 0.81 2.95
C SER A 47 -8.72 1.69 1.69
N GLN A 48 -9.80 1.64 0.92
CA GLN A 48 -9.90 2.50 -0.27
C GLN A 48 -9.87 3.98 0.09
N ASP A 49 -10.50 4.38 1.20
CA ASP A 49 -10.47 5.75 1.72
C ASP A 49 -9.04 6.21 2.05
N GLN A 50 -8.26 5.38 2.75
CA GLN A 50 -6.87 5.68 3.09
C GLN A 50 -5.99 5.82 1.83
N ILE A 51 -6.22 4.97 0.83
CA ILE A 51 -5.55 5.11 -0.48
C ILE A 51 -5.93 6.43 -1.16
N THR A 52 -7.23 6.77 -1.19
CA THR A 52 -7.73 7.98 -1.82
C THR A 52 -7.18 9.24 -1.14
N GLU A 53 -7.12 9.25 0.20
CA GLU A 53 -6.57 10.39 0.97
C GLU A 53 -5.11 10.66 0.62
N VAL A 54 -4.27 9.63 0.56
CA VAL A 54 -2.86 9.79 0.17
C VAL A 54 -2.75 10.20 -1.30
N ILE A 55 -3.61 9.69 -2.19
CA ILE A 55 -3.66 10.11 -3.60
C ILE A 55 -4.07 11.57 -3.73
N ASP A 56 -5.10 12.03 -3.03
CA ASP A 56 -5.53 13.42 -3.03
C ASP A 56 -4.37 14.32 -2.57
N VAL A 57 -3.68 13.97 -1.48
CA VAL A 57 -2.50 14.72 -1.02
C VAL A 57 -1.38 14.74 -2.06
N MET A 58 -1.22 13.67 -2.85
CA MET A 58 -0.28 13.62 -3.97
C MET A 58 -0.73 14.46 -5.19
N ASP A 59 -2.02 14.47 -5.53
CA ASP A 59 -2.59 15.12 -6.72
C ASP A 59 -2.80 16.63 -6.52
N ILE A 60 -3.16 17.07 -5.31
CA ILE A 60 -3.36 18.48 -4.92
C ILE A 60 -2.09 19.31 -5.19
N ASN A 61 -0.91 18.68 -5.23
CA ASN A 61 0.38 19.36 -5.40
C ASN A 61 0.89 19.41 -6.86
N THR A 62 0.02 19.21 -7.84
CA THR A 62 0.35 19.30 -9.28
C THR A 62 0.61 20.75 -9.75
N ASN A 63 0.36 21.77 -8.90
CA ASN A 63 0.61 23.19 -9.19
C ASN A 63 2.08 23.64 -9.08
N GLY A 64 3.05 22.72 -9.20
CA GLY A 64 4.45 23.05 -9.49
C GLY A 64 5.36 23.44 -8.32
N ASP A 65 4.85 23.60 -7.10
CA ASP A 65 5.70 23.91 -5.94
C ASP A 65 6.25 22.63 -5.29
N GLN A 66 7.53 22.36 -5.51
CA GLN A 66 8.20 21.16 -5.00
C GLN A 66 8.42 21.19 -3.48
N SER A 67 8.38 22.37 -2.85
CA SER A 67 8.61 22.52 -1.41
C SER A 67 7.36 22.15 -0.61
N VAL A 68 6.17 22.46 -1.15
CA VAL A 68 4.88 22.03 -0.56
C VAL A 68 4.69 20.50 -0.66
N LYS A 69 5.29 19.85 -1.67
CA LYS A 69 5.25 18.37 -1.83
C LYS A 69 5.78 17.66 -0.60
N MET A 70 6.96 18.05 -0.09
CA MET A 70 7.59 17.31 1.01
C MET A 70 6.87 17.52 2.35
N GLY A 71 6.34 18.72 2.60
CA GLY A 71 5.72 19.09 3.88
C GLY A 71 4.35 18.47 4.18
N LYS A 72 3.69 17.83 3.19
CA LYS A 72 2.38 17.19 3.39
C LYS A 72 2.32 15.74 2.93
N ILE A 73 3.08 15.39 1.89
CA ILE A 73 3.08 14.02 1.36
C ILE A 73 3.79 13.06 2.31
N ILE A 74 4.95 13.45 2.86
CA ILE A 74 5.71 12.59 3.78
C ILE A 74 4.92 12.28 5.06
N PRO A 75 4.29 13.26 5.75
CA PRO A 75 3.41 12.96 6.88
C PRO A 75 2.27 12.01 6.52
N ALA A 76 1.61 12.20 5.37
CA ALA A 76 0.52 11.33 4.92
C ALA A 76 1.00 9.90 4.62
N MET A 77 2.21 9.75 4.06
CA MET A 77 2.82 8.44 3.83
C MET A 77 3.20 7.75 5.14
N ARG A 78 3.77 8.48 6.10
CA ARG A 78 4.09 7.95 7.43
C ARG A 78 2.82 7.51 8.17
N GLN A 79 1.77 8.32 8.13
CA GLN A 79 0.45 7.96 8.67
C GLN A 79 -0.06 6.64 8.07
N LEU A 80 -0.04 6.51 6.75
CA LEU A 80 -0.47 5.29 6.06
C LEU A 80 0.32 4.05 6.52
N ILE A 81 1.64 4.18 6.63
CA ILE A 81 2.53 3.11 7.09
C ILE A 81 2.18 2.72 8.52
N TYR A 82 2.01 3.72 9.41
CA TYR A 82 1.63 3.51 10.80
C TYR A 82 0.31 2.74 10.90
N ASP A 83 -0.78 3.26 10.32
CA ASP A 83 -2.11 2.65 10.34
C ASP A 83 -2.14 1.23 9.76
N CYS A 84 -1.30 0.97 8.76
CA CYS A 84 -1.20 -0.34 8.14
C CYS A 84 -0.28 -1.30 8.90
N CYS A 85 0.50 -0.85 9.89
CA CYS A 85 1.48 -1.66 10.60
C CYS A 85 0.98 -2.05 12.01
N PRO A 86 0.40 -3.24 12.22
CA PRO A 86 -0.13 -3.62 13.53
C PRO A 86 0.94 -3.65 14.63
N ILE A 87 2.18 -4.07 14.32
CA ILE A 87 3.26 -4.15 15.31
C ILE A 87 3.69 -2.77 15.84
N MET A 88 3.52 -1.69 15.07
CA MET A 88 3.86 -0.34 15.53
C MET A 88 2.92 0.17 16.62
N HIS A 89 1.74 -0.45 16.78
CA HIS A 89 0.75 -0.09 17.81
C HIS A 89 0.87 -0.94 19.08
N GLU A 90 1.79 -1.90 19.14
CA GLU A 90 1.96 -2.75 20.32
C GLU A 90 2.55 -1.94 21.48
N ASN A 91 1.96 -2.08 22.68
CA ASN A 91 2.36 -1.29 23.85
C ASN A 91 3.85 -1.44 24.17
N ASP A 92 4.41 -2.64 24.06
CA ASP A 92 5.84 -2.89 24.25
C ASP A 92 6.73 -2.05 23.31
N ILE A 93 6.28 -1.81 22.07
CA ILE A 93 6.99 -0.96 21.12
C ILE A 93 6.86 0.50 21.54
N LEU A 94 5.64 0.98 21.79
CA LEU A 94 5.40 2.37 22.21
C LEU A 94 6.18 2.74 23.48
N GLU A 95 6.21 1.85 24.47
CA GLU A 95 6.97 2.00 25.71
C GLU A 95 8.48 1.96 25.46
N ALA A 96 8.97 1.02 24.64
CA ALA A 96 10.41 0.88 24.35
C ALA A 96 10.99 2.09 23.62
N TYR A 97 10.22 2.71 22.73
CA TYR A 97 10.66 3.89 21.99
C TYR A 97 10.36 5.20 22.71
N GLY A 98 9.68 5.16 23.86
CA GLY A 98 9.27 6.36 24.60
C GLY A 98 8.42 7.32 23.77
N CYS A 99 7.77 6.78 22.73
CA CYS A 99 6.96 7.56 21.82
C CYS A 99 5.57 7.75 22.44
N THR A 100 5.06 8.98 22.35
CA THR A 100 3.60 9.18 22.34
C THR A 100 3.04 8.43 21.13
N ASP A 101 1.76 8.08 21.10
CA ASP A 101 1.04 7.50 19.94
C ASP A 101 1.03 8.51 18.75
N ASP A 102 2.22 8.90 18.31
CA ASP A 102 2.52 9.88 17.29
C ASP A 102 3.06 9.11 16.07
N PRO A 103 2.25 8.98 15.02
CA PRO A 103 2.57 8.16 13.85
C PRO A 103 3.83 8.65 13.13
N GLU A 104 4.09 9.95 13.16
CA GLU A 104 5.25 10.54 12.49
C GLU A 104 6.56 10.17 13.20
N ALA A 105 6.61 10.33 14.53
CA ALA A 105 7.78 10.02 15.35
C ALA A 105 8.11 8.53 15.36
N ILE A 106 7.10 7.66 15.43
CA ILE A 106 7.30 6.20 15.46
C ILE A 106 7.85 5.72 14.12
N VAL A 107 7.24 6.14 13.00
CA VAL A 107 7.68 5.75 11.67
C VAL A 107 9.05 6.36 11.35
N GLU A 108 9.32 7.61 11.76
CA GLU A 108 10.65 8.22 11.61
C GLU A 108 11.73 7.45 12.37
N THR A 109 11.40 6.93 13.55
CA THR A 109 12.35 6.16 14.36
C THR A 109 12.70 4.82 13.72
N TRP A 110 11.71 4.14 13.12
CA TRP A 110 11.90 2.85 12.46
C TRP A 110 12.44 2.98 11.04
N ILE A 111 12.06 4.04 10.35
CA ILE A 111 12.26 4.26 8.91
C ILE A 111 12.70 5.73 8.71
N PRO A 112 13.94 6.07 9.10
CA PRO A 112 14.44 7.44 8.98
C PRO A 112 14.66 7.86 7.52
N ASP A 113 14.89 6.91 6.61
CA ASP A 113 15.10 7.20 5.19
C ASP A 113 13.78 7.49 4.48
N MET A 114 13.65 8.71 3.93
CA MET A 114 12.44 9.14 3.24
C MET A 114 12.17 8.37 1.94
N ASN A 115 13.20 7.85 1.27
CA ASN A 115 13.00 7.06 0.05
C ASN A 115 12.43 5.68 0.39
N GLU A 116 12.81 5.13 1.54
CA GLU A 116 12.24 3.90 2.08
C GLU A 116 10.77 4.10 2.48
N VAL A 117 10.42 5.22 3.11
CA VAL A 117 9.03 5.61 3.38
C VAL A 117 8.21 5.68 2.08
N ASP A 118 8.72 6.35 1.05
CA ASP A 118 8.05 6.44 -0.26
C ASP A 118 7.86 5.05 -0.89
N ASP A 119 8.89 4.19 -0.86
CA ASP A 119 8.81 2.85 -1.44
C ASP A 119 7.76 1.99 -0.72
N ILE A 120 7.75 1.97 0.61
CA ILE A 120 6.79 1.20 1.40
C ILE A 120 5.37 1.73 1.17
N ALA A 121 5.16 3.04 1.17
CA ALA A 121 3.86 3.64 0.89
C ALA A 121 3.37 3.28 -0.54
N ASN A 122 4.24 3.35 -1.54
CA ASN A 122 3.92 2.95 -2.92
C ASN A 122 3.61 1.46 -3.04
N GLN A 123 4.28 0.62 -2.24
CA GLN A 123 4.00 -0.81 -2.13
C GLN A 123 2.65 -1.12 -1.48
N LEU A 124 2.21 -0.30 -0.51
CA LEU A 124 0.91 -0.42 0.18
C LEU A 124 -0.25 0.05 -0.70
N ILE A 125 -0.09 1.20 -1.37
CA ILE A 125 -1.09 1.76 -2.30
C ILE A 125 -1.25 0.87 -3.54
N GLY A 126 -0.28 -0.01 -3.81
CA GLY A 126 -0.32 -0.94 -4.94
C GLY A 126 0.09 -0.31 -6.27
N LYS A 127 0.77 0.85 -6.24
CA LYS A 127 1.35 1.47 -7.46
C LYS A 127 2.40 0.57 -8.14
N GLN A 128 2.95 -0.41 -7.43
CA GLN A 128 3.85 -1.43 -7.98
C GLN A 128 3.15 -2.43 -8.93
N ASN A 129 1.80 -2.54 -8.95
CA ASN A 129 1.11 -3.49 -9.84
C ASN A 129 1.07 -3.05 -11.32
N LEU A 130 1.60 -1.88 -11.67
CA LEU A 130 1.90 -1.52 -13.07
C LEU A 130 3.16 -2.22 -13.63
N LYS A 131 3.86 -3.03 -12.82
CA LYS A 131 5.00 -3.87 -13.27
C LYS A 131 4.81 -5.38 -13.01
N SER A 132 3.60 -5.85 -12.76
CA SER A 132 3.35 -7.29 -12.55
C SER A 132 2.36 -7.87 -13.56
N SER A 133 2.69 -7.75 -14.84
CA SER A 133 2.19 -8.68 -15.86
C SER A 133 3.21 -9.81 -16.06
N GLU A 134 3.54 -10.55 -15.00
CA GLU A 134 4.26 -11.82 -15.15
C GLU A 134 4.12 -12.70 -13.90
N VAL A 135 2.92 -13.19 -13.60
CA VAL A 135 2.72 -14.48 -12.92
C VAL A 135 1.24 -14.88 -13.00
N GLU A 136 0.81 -15.36 -14.16
CA GLU A 136 -0.29 -16.35 -14.21
C GLU A 136 0.05 -17.38 -15.31
N GLY A 137 0.14 -18.66 -14.93
CA GLY A 137 0.06 -19.75 -15.89
C GLY A 137 1.13 -20.85 -15.83
N LYS A 138 1.50 -21.38 -14.66
CA LYS A 138 1.89 -22.80 -14.57
C LYS A 138 0.96 -23.54 -13.63
N VAL A 139 -0.29 -23.68 -14.05
CA VAL A 139 -1.16 -24.75 -13.55
C VAL A 139 -0.87 -25.98 -14.40
N LYS A 140 -0.30 -27.00 -13.76
CA LYS A 140 -0.15 -28.35 -14.30
C LYS A 140 -1.53 -28.92 -14.63
N ASN A 141 -1.66 -29.53 -15.81
CA ASN A 141 -2.56 -30.66 -16.06
C ASN A 141 -2.00 -31.35 -17.31
N GLU A 142 -1.17 -32.37 -17.10
CA GLU A 142 -1.51 -33.81 -17.22
C GLU A 142 -1.55 -34.27 -18.69
#